data_AF-A0AAU3YTY1-F1
#
_entry.id   AF-A0AAU3YTY1-F1
#
_cell.length_a   1.000
_cell.length_b   1.000
_cell.length_c   1.000
_cell.angle_alpha   90.00
_cell.angle_beta   90.00
_cell.angle_gamma   90.00
#
_symmetry.space_group_name_H-M   'P 1'
#
loop_
_entity.id
_entity.type
_entity.pdbx_description
1 polymer ?
#
loop_
_entity_poly.entity_id
_entity_poly.type
_entity_poly.pdbx_seq_one_letter_code
_entity_poly.pdbx_strand_id
1 'polypeptide(L)'
;MLPADSSGGDPSWAETELLAENRKLKDENLQLHLAMLSRSVIDQAHGMLMAWGPCTQAHAWVLLVEISQHCNVKLRDVAAALAATAEGHPLPDDIQHEAGRVLTVVQRASSGHRPIAWAPHQRRDER
;
A
#
# COMPACT_ATOMS: atom_id res chain seq x y z
N MET A 1 20.10 -28.36 60.19
CA MET A 1 18.84 -27.63 59.96
C MET A 1 19.13 -26.52 58.95
N LEU A 2 19.00 -26.81 57.66
CA LEU A 2 18.96 -25.84 56.56
C LEU A 2 17.67 -26.13 55.79
N PRO A 3 16.82 -25.14 55.48
CA PRO A 3 15.72 -25.37 54.57
C PRO A 3 16.28 -25.51 53.15
N ALA A 4 16.04 -26.67 52.54
CA ALA A 4 16.04 -26.83 51.10
C ALA A 4 14.69 -26.34 50.56
N ASP A 5 14.66 -26.17 49.24
CA ASP A 5 13.51 -25.99 48.34
C ASP A 5 13.26 -24.54 47.90
N SER A 6 13.85 -24.14 46.77
CA SER A 6 13.31 -24.24 45.39
C SER A 6 12.34 -23.11 45.04
N SER A 7 12.83 -21.86 45.05
CA SER A 7 12.24 -20.82 44.18
C SER A 7 12.65 -21.05 42.72
N GLY A 8 12.36 -22.23 42.19
CA GLY A 8 12.22 -22.42 40.75
C GLY A 8 10.82 -21.93 40.43
N GLY A 9 10.69 -20.71 39.90
CA GLY A 9 9.41 -20.18 39.50
C GLY A 9 8.68 -21.21 38.64
N ASP A 10 7.45 -21.54 39.03
CA ASP A 10 6.61 -22.54 38.38
C ASP A 10 6.64 -22.34 36.85
N PRO A 11 7.12 -23.30 36.04
CA PRO A 11 7.25 -23.14 34.58
C PRO A 11 5.94 -22.69 33.92
N SER A 12 4.81 -23.03 34.55
CA SER A 12 3.46 -22.65 34.14
C SER A 12 3.23 -21.13 34.10
N TRP A 13 3.75 -20.32 35.03
CA TRP A 13 3.50 -18.88 34.99
C TRP A 13 4.35 -18.19 33.92
N ALA A 14 5.61 -18.63 33.75
CA ALA A 14 6.49 -18.14 32.70
C ALA A 14 5.94 -18.49 31.31
N GLU A 15 5.36 -19.68 31.16
CA GLU A 15 4.66 -20.10 29.94
C GLU A 15 3.39 -19.26 29.71
N THR A 16 2.59 -18.97 30.74
CA THR A 16 1.41 -18.10 30.59
C THR A 16 1.77 -16.66 30.21
N GLU A 17 2.86 -16.11 30.74
CA GLU A 17 3.33 -14.77 30.41
C GLU A 17 3.86 -14.70 28.98
N LEU A 18 4.59 -15.72 28.56
CA LEU A 18 5.05 -15.85 27.16
C LEU A 18 3.86 -15.97 26.19
N LEU A 19 2.82 -16.71 26.56
CA LEU A 19 1.58 -16.83 25.77
C LEU A 19 0.81 -15.51 25.71
N ALA A 20 0.77 -14.75 26.80
CA ALA A 20 0.13 -13.44 26.86
C ALA A 20 0.88 -12.43 25.96
N GLU A 21 2.21 -12.41 26.03
CA GLU A 21 3.03 -11.54 25.17
C GLU A 21 2.89 -11.94 23.70
N ASN A 22 2.90 -13.24 23.39
CA ASN A 22 2.70 -13.71 22.00
C ASN A 22 1.33 -13.31 21.45
N ARG A 23 0.29 -13.35 22.28
CA ARG A 23 -1.06 -12.91 21.90
C ARG A 23 -1.10 -11.41 21.62
N LYS A 24 -0.55 -10.61 22.51
CA LYS A 24 -0.45 -9.15 22.35
C LYS A 24 0.28 -8.79 21.05
N LEU A 25 1.42 -9.41 20.77
CA LEU A 25 2.18 -9.18 19.54
C LEU A 25 1.38 -9.55 18.29
N LYS A 26 0.60 -10.64 18.32
CA LYS A 26 -0.29 -11.02 17.21
C LYS A 26 -1.42 -10.02 17.00
N ASP A 27 -2.01 -9.53 18.08
CA ASP A 27 -3.09 -8.54 18.02
C ASP A 27 -2.58 -7.21 17.46
N GLU A 28 -1.41 -6.75 17.91
CA GLU A 28 -0.73 -5.56 17.36
C GLU A 28 -0.39 -5.75 15.87
N ASN A 29 0.13 -6.91 15.48
CA ASN A 29 0.45 -7.20 14.08
C ASN A 29 -0.81 -7.19 13.20
N LEU A 30 -1.91 -7.77 13.67
CA LEU A 30 -3.20 -7.73 12.99
C LEU A 30 -3.72 -6.30 12.85
N GLN A 31 -3.67 -5.50 13.91
CA GLN A 31 -4.11 -4.10 13.87
C GLN A 31 -3.27 -3.28 12.89
N LEU A 32 -1.95 -3.47 12.87
CA LEU A 32 -1.06 -2.82 11.90
C LEU A 32 -1.36 -3.29 10.47
N HIS A 33 -1.58 -4.58 10.26
CA HIS A 33 -1.94 -5.13 8.95
C HIS A 33 -3.27 -4.53 8.46
N LEU A 34 -4.29 -4.47 9.32
CA LEU A 34 -5.57 -3.84 9.01
C LEU A 34 -5.44 -2.33 8.78
N ALA A 35 -4.56 -1.63 9.51
CA ALA A 35 -4.26 -0.23 9.28
C ALA A 35 -3.55 0.00 7.93
N MET A 36 -2.62 -0.88 7.56
CA MET A 36 -1.96 -0.87 6.24
C MET A 36 -2.96 -1.14 5.11
N LEU A 37 -3.84 -2.13 5.28
CA LEU A 37 -4.91 -2.44 4.32
C LEU A 37 -5.93 -1.30 4.20
N SER A 38 -6.26 -0.62 5.30
CA SER A 38 -7.23 0.50 5.28
C SER A 38 -6.65 1.80 4.71
N ARG A 39 -5.33 1.97 4.72
CA ARG A 39 -4.61 3.09 4.08
C ARG A 39 -4.22 2.81 2.61
N SER A 40 -4.52 1.60 2.11
CA SER A 40 -3.80 1.01 0.96
C SER A 40 -4.14 1.52 -0.43
N VAL A 41 -5.40 1.86 -0.73
CA VAL A 41 -5.79 1.98 -2.15
C VAL A 41 -5.49 3.37 -2.76
N ILE A 42 -5.62 4.42 -1.94
CA ILE A 42 -5.34 5.80 -2.39
C ILE A 42 -3.84 6.00 -2.57
N ASP A 43 -3.02 5.54 -1.61
CA ASP A 43 -1.56 5.64 -1.70
C ASP A 43 -1.01 4.79 -2.87
N GLN A 44 -1.63 3.64 -3.18
CA GLN A 44 -1.30 2.84 -4.37
C GLN A 44 -1.61 3.59 -5.67
N ALA A 45 -2.84 4.10 -5.83
CA ALA A 45 -3.21 4.89 -7.00
C ALA A 45 -2.32 6.13 -7.17
N HIS A 46 -1.92 6.73 -6.05
CA HIS A 46 -1.01 7.86 -6.01
C HIS A 46 0.37 7.50 -6.57
N GLY A 47 0.95 6.37 -6.14
CA GLY A 47 2.20 5.84 -6.69
C GLY A 47 2.10 5.44 -8.17
N MET A 48 0.96 4.91 -8.60
CA MET A 48 0.71 4.57 -10.01
C MET A 48 0.72 5.81 -10.90
N LEU A 49 0.08 6.90 -10.48
CA LEU A 49 0.10 8.17 -11.23
C LEU A 49 1.52 8.72 -11.36
N MET A 50 2.35 8.61 -10.32
CA MET A 50 3.77 8.98 -10.38
C MET A 50 4.59 8.10 -11.34
N ALA A 51 4.22 6.82 -11.47
CA ALA A 51 4.87 5.89 -12.41
C ALA A 51 4.43 6.15 -13.87
N TRP A 52 3.16 6.50 -14.10
CA TRP A 52 2.62 6.76 -15.44
C TRP A 52 2.98 8.13 -16.00
N GLY A 53 3.19 9.11 -15.13
CA GLY A 53 3.68 10.43 -15.49
C GLY A 53 4.70 10.88 -14.44
N PRO A 54 5.94 11.24 -14.82
CA PRO A 54 6.93 11.71 -13.86
C PRO A 54 6.46 13.03 -13.23
N CYS A 55 5.86 12.91 -12.05
CA CYS A 55 5.34 14.00 -11.24
C CYS A 55 5.71 13.77 -9.77
N THR A 56 5.70 14.87 -9.00
CA THR A 56 5.96 14.80 -7.55
C THR A 56 4.77 14.17 -6.83
N GLN A 57 4.99 13.70 -5.61
CA GLN A 57 3.92 13.18 -4.75
C GLN A 57 2.80 14.22 -4.57
N ALA A 58 3.13 15.49 -4.33
CA ALA A 58 2.11 16.54 -4.18
C ALA A 58 1.27 16.70 -5.46
N HIS A 59 1.89 16.67 -6.64
CA HIS A 59 1.16 16.76 -7.91
C HIS A 59 0.26 15.55 -8.14
N ALA A 60 0.76 14.32 -7.95
CA ALA A 60 -0.06 13.12 -8.14
C ALA A 60 -1.34 13.14 -7.29
N TRP A 61 -1.34 13.82 -6.13
CA TRP A 61 -2.51 13.94 -5.26
C TRP A 61 -3.56 14.86 -5.90
N VAL A 62 -3.09 16.00 -6.42
CA VAL A 62 -3.92 16.95 -7.15
C VAL A 62 -4.57 16.27 -8.37
N LEU A 63 -3.81 15.48 -9.14
CA LEU A 63 -4.35 14.76 -10.30
C LEU A 63 -5.45 13.78 -9.89
N LEU A 64 -5.26 13.03 -8.81
CA LEU A 64 -6.26 12.07 -8.32
C LEU A 64 -7.55 12.79 -7.88
N VAL A 65 -7.42 13.94 -7.23
CA VAL A 65 -8.55 14.80 -6.85
C VAL A 65 -9.26 15.38 -8.08
N GLU A 66 -8.51 15.85 -9.09
CA GLU A 66 -9.06 16.38 -10.34
C GLU A 66 -9.90 15.33 -11.08
N ILE A 67 -9.37 14.12 -11.22
CA ILE A 67 -10.09 12.98 -11.83
C ILE A 67 -11.38 12.69 -11.07
N SER A 68 -11.31 12.62 -9.73
CA SER A 68 -12.48 12.38 -8.87
C SER A 68 -13.57 13.45 -9.03
N GLN A 69 -13.18 14.73 -9.06
CA GLN A 69 -14.12 15.83 -9.20
C GLN A 69 -14.75 15.87 -10.59
N HIS A 70 -13.96 15.69 -11.64
CA HIS A 70 -14.44 15.70 -13.02
C HIS A 70 -15.36 14.52 -13.34
N CYS A 71 -15.05 13.33 -12.81
CA CYS A 71 -15.90 12.16 -12.97
C CYS A 71 -17.10 12.18 -12.00
N ASN A 72 -17.09 13.06 -10.99
CA ASN A 72 -18.06 13.08 -9.89
C ASN A 72 -18.16 11.70 -9.18
N VAL A 73 -17.01 11.03 -9.02
CA VAL A 73 -16.86 9.74 -8.35
C VAL A 73 -16.07 9.94 -7.07
N LYS A 74 -16.38 9.20 -6.01
CA LYS A 74 -15.62 9.31 -4.75
C LYS A 74 -14.15 8.97 -4.99
N LEU A 75 -13.24 9.77 -4.44
CA LEU A 75 -11.79 9.59 -4.56
C LEU A 75 -11.32 8.15 -4.29
N ARG A 76 -11.91 7.50 -3.27
CA ARG A 76 -11.58 6.11 -2.92
C ARG A 76 -11.96 5.12 -4.02
N ASP A 77 -13.08 5.35 -4.70
CA ASP A 77 -13.57 4.49 -5.76
C ASP A 77 -12.76 4.71 -7.04
N VAL A 78 -12.35 5.96 -7.33
CA VAL A 78 -11.36 6.27 -8.38
C VAL A 78 -10.04 5.57 -8.10
N ALA A 79 -9.53 5.66 -6.88
CA ALA A 79 -8.29 5.00 -6.48
C ALA A 79 -8.38 3.48 -6.61
N ALA A 80 -9.50 2.88 -6.22
CA ALA A 80 -9.75 1.45 -6.39
C ALA A 80 -9.81 1.04 -7.86
N ALA A 81 -10.50 1.82 -8.70
CA ALA A 81 -10.55 1.58 -10.13
C ALA A 81 -9.15 1.64 -10.77
N LEU A 82 -8.33 2.63 -10.38
CA LEU A 82 -6.94 2.73 -10.83
C LEU A 82 -6.10 1.54 -10.37
N ALA A 83 -6.18 1.16 -9.08
CA ALA A 83 -5.43 0.04 -8.53
C ALA A 83 -5.80 -1.30 -9.21
N ALA A 84 -7.09 -1.52 -9.48
CA ALA A 84 -7.57 -2.73 -10.15
C ALA A 84 -6.97 -2.95 -11.56
N THR A 85 -6.48 -1.88 -12.20
CA THR A 85 -5.80 -1.99 -13.51
C THR A 85 -4.48 -2.75 -13.44
N ALA A 86 -3.82 -2.75 -12.28
CA ALA A 86 -2.62 -3.56 -12.05
C ALA A 86 -2.92 -5.07 -12.09
N GLU A 87 -4.17 -5.46 -11.85
CA GLU A 87 -4.68 -6.83 -11.92
C GLU A 87 -5.31 -7.14 -13.29
N GLY A 88 -5.27 -6.20 -14.24
CA GLY A 88 -5.80 -6.36 -15.59
C GLY A 88 -7.28 -5.98 -15.74
N HIS A 89 -7.91 -5.40 -14.72
CA HIS A 89 -9.27 -4.88 -14.84
C HIS A 89 -9.29 -3.57 -15.65
N PRO A 90 -10.25 -3.39 -16.58
CA PRO A 90 -10.38 -2.14 -17.30
C PRO A 90 -10.82 -1.02 -16.37
N LEU A 91 -10.35 0.20 -16.63
CA LEU A 91 -10.93 1.39 -16.01
C LEU A 91 -12.34 1.63 -16.57
N PRO A 92 -13.26 2.17 -15.75
CA PRO A 92 -14.48 2.80 -16.26
C PRO A 92 -14.15 3.91 -17.26
N ASP A 93 -14.96 4.03 -18.32
CA ASP A 93 -14.69 4.92 -19.46
C ASP A 93 -14.48 6.37 -19.04
N ASP A 94 -15.31 6.90 -18.15
CA ASP A 94 -15.22 8.26 -17.62
C ASP A 94 -13.88 8.52 -16.92
N ILE A 95 -13.48 7.61 -16.03
CA ILE A 95 -12.20 7.69 -15.31
C ILE A 95 -11.02 7.52 -16.28
N GLN A 96 -11.13 6.64 -17.27
CA GLN A 96 -10.08 6.42 -18.27
C GLN A 96 -9.83 7.68 -19.12
N HIS A 97 -10.90 8.28 -19.65
CA HIS A 97 -10.80 9.49 -20.46
C HIS A 97 -10.14 10.61 -19.67
N GLU A 98 -10.56 10.79 -18.43
CA GLU A 98 -10.08 11.88 -17.58
C GLU A 98 -8.64 11.65 -17.11
N ALA A 99 -8.28 10.42 -16.69
CA ALA A 99 -6.90 10.08 -16.37
C ALA A 99 -5.96 10.28 -17.57
N GLY A 100 -6.39 9.90 -18.78
CA GLY A 100 -5.65 10.13 -20.02
C GLY A 100 -5.43 11.61 -20.32
N ARG A 101 -6.47 12.45 -20.14
CA ARG A 101 -6.39 13.91 -20.30
C ARG A 101 -5.35 14.52 -19.35
N VAL A 102 -5.43 14.16 -18.08
CA VAL A 102 -4.56 14.69 -17.02
C VAL A 102 -3.11 14.23 -17.18
N LEU A 103 -2.86 12.94 -17.47
CA LEU A 103 -1.51 12.41 -17.69
C LEU A 103 -0.83 12.98 -18.93
N THR A 104 -1.59 13.27 -19.98
CA THR A 104 -1.05 13.93 -21.19
C THR A 104 -0.43 15.29 -20.86
N VAL A 105 -1.04 16.05 -19.95
CA VAL A 105 -0.52 17.35 -19.51
C VAL A 105 0.80 17.18 -18.75
N VAL A 106 0.87 16.20 -17.86
CA VAL A 106 2.06 15.89 -17.04
C VAL A 106 3.23 15.43 -17.91
N GLN A 107 3.00 14.51 -18.85
CA GLN A 107 4.05 13.97 -19.71
C GLN A 107 4.68 15.03 -20.62
N ARG A 108 3.89 15.99 -21.12
CA ARG A 108 4.39 17.13 -21.88
C ARG A 108 5.30 18.03 -21.05
N ALA A 109 4.93 18.29 -19.80
CA ALA A 109 5.74 19.10 -18.89
C ALA A 109 7.07 18.40 -18.50
N SER A 110 7.09 17.07 -18.49
CA SER A 110 8.20 16.28 -17.96
C SER A 110 9.11 15.63 -19.01
N SER A 111 9.03 16.02 -20.28
CA SER A 111 9.82 15.47 -21.41
C SER A 111 11.36 15.64 -21.28
N GLY A 112 11.88 16.08 -20.12
CA GLY A 112 13.30 16.11 -19.77
C GLY A 112 13.70 15.25 -18.55
N HIS A 113 12.78 14.50 -17.93
CA HIS A 113 13.05 13.69 -16.73
C HIS A 113 13.23 12.20 -17.08
N ARG A 114 14.38 11.60 -16.76
CA ARG A 114 14.62 10.16 -16.97
C ARG A 114 13.85 9.32 -15.93
N PRO A 115 13.06 8.30 -16.33
CA PRO A 115 12.35 7.44 -15.36
C PRO A 115 13.31 6.56 -14.55
N ILE A 116 12.89 6.20 -13.33
CA ILE A 116 13.52 5.17 -12.51
C ILE A 116 13.26 3.82 -13.17
N ALA A 117 14.31 3.15 -13.65
CA ALA A 117 14.20 1.82 -14.26
C ALA A 117 13.87 0.78 -13.18
N TRP A 118 12.59 0.40 -13.06
CA TRP A 118 12.18 -0.81 -12.35
C TRP A 118 12.51 -2.03 -13.22
N ALA A 119 13.64 -2.69 -12.92
CA ALA A 119 13.97 -3.98 -13.51
C ALA A 119 13.28 -5.09 -12.68
N PRO A 120 12.35 -5.88 -13.24
CA PRO A 120 11.77 -7.00 -12.52
C PRO A 120 12.85 -8.06 -12.27
N HIS A 121 13.00 -8.46 -11.01
CA HIS A 121 13.74 -9.64 -10.57
C HIS A 121 12.99 -10.88 -11.08
N GLN A 122 13.26 -11.28 -12.33
CA GLN A 122 12.73 -12.53 -12.88
C GLN A 122 13.26 -13.72 -12.07
N ARG A 123 12.32 -14.61 -11.73
CA ARG A 123 12.50 -15.87 -11.00
C ARG A 123 13.78 -16.61 -11.40
N ARG A 124 14.53 -17.07 -10.40
CA ARG A 124 15.23 -18.36 -10.52
C ARG A 124 14.36 -19.42 -9.88
N ASP A 125 13.54 -20.06 -10.71
CA ASP A 125 13.20 -21.46 -10.49
C ASP A 125 14.25 -22.32 -11.21
N GLU A 126 14.57 -23.45 -10.57
CA GLU A 126 15.16 -24.69 -11.12
C GLU A 126 16.68 -24.76 -11.36
N ARG A 127 17.39 -25.39 -10.41
CA ARG A 127 17.95 -26.76 -10.55
C ARG A 127 18.14 -27.43 -9.19
#